data_AF-A0A7Y2RE71-F1
#
_entry.id   AF-A0A7Y2RE71-F1
#
_cell.length_a   1.000
_cell.length_b   1.000
_cell.length_c   1.000
_cell.angle_alpha   90.00
_cell.angle_beta   90.00
_cell.angle_gamma   90.00
#
_symmetry.space_group_name_H-M   'P 1'
#
loop_
_entity.id
_entity.type
_entity.pdbx_description
1 polymer ?
#
loop_
_entity_poly.entity_id
_entity_poly.type
_entity_poly.pdbx_seq_one_letter_code
_entity_poly.pdbx_strand_id
1 'polypeptide(L)'
;MDELNRPDSGLGLFFNLNKINRFSSMAHTIRLGIIVGIMVTLLLVGIVYFFRPATPVPLETAQSIVNKTPVNSSLKNNAEHLKPKQAIPIQSSNQLGLIQQRDRLYQDFEEISHSLSVGQQPDFRQVSDLLEKQKQLVKLGGLSANDAISYCQFLRQILPAMDQQINQHILQLEQLEHATS
;
A
#
# COMPACT_ATOMS: atom_id res chain seq x y z
N MET A 1 -28.20 -68.18 -36.61
CA MET A 1 -26.74 -68.08 -36.53
C MET A 1 -26.43 -66.61 -36.34
N ASP A 2 -25.80 -66.32 -35.19
CA ASP A 2 -25.16 -65.06 -34.74
C ASP A 2 -26.11 -63.89 -34.49
N GLU A 3 -26.73 -63.68 -33.32
CA GLU A 3 -26.24 -63.58 -31.93
C GLU A 3 -25.16 -62.50 -31.67
N LEU A 4 -25.60 -61.46 -30.92
CA LEU A 4 -24.85 -60.76 -29.89
C LEU A 4 -23.65 -59.88 -30.30
N ASN A 5 -23.93 -58.64 -30.68
CA ASN A 5 -22.98 -57.54 -30.49
C ASN A 5 -23.55 -56.52 -29.49
N ARG A 6 -23.32 -56.81 -28.21
CA ARG A 6 -23.62 -55.93 -27.08
C ARG A 6 -22.30 -55.76 -26.30
N PRO A 7 -21.72 -54.55 -26.22
CA PRO A 7 -20.60 -54.31 -25.34
C PRO A 7 -21.14 -54.11 -23.92
N ASP A 8 -21.08 -55.16 -23.11
CA ASP A 8 -21.30 -55.10 -21.67
C ASP A 8 -19.99 -55.47 -20.95
N SER A 9 -19.81 -54.87 -19.78
CA SER A 9 -18.75 -55.14 -18.77
C SER A 9 -17.51 -54.24 -18.80
N GLY A 10 -17.72 -52.96 -18.49
CA GLY A 10 -16.65 -52.03 -18.11
C GLY A 10 -17.06 -51.10 -16.97
N LEU A 11 -17.81 -51.61 -15.97
CA LEU A 11 -18.20 -50.83 -14.80
C LEU A 11 -18.02 -51.66 -13.52
N GLY A 12 -16.99 -51.32 -12.76
CA GLY A 12 -16.82 -51.85 -11.42
C GLY A 12 -15.44 -51.58 -10.86
N LEU A 13 -15.04 -50.31 -10.72
CA LEU A 13 -14.09 -49.82 -9.70
C LEU A 13 -13.90 -48.30 -9.83
N PHE A 14 -14.97 -47.53 -9.59
CA PHE A 14 -14.83 -46.12 -9.23
C PHE A 14 -14.95 -45.99 -7.71
N PHE A 15 -13.83 -46.16 -7.02
CA PHE A 15 -13.70 -45.63 -5.67
C PHE A 15 -13.86 -44.12 -5.73
N ASN A 16 -14.94 -43.63 -5.13
CA ASN A 16 -15.22 -42.21 -4.97
C ASN A 16 -14.21 -41.60 -3.98
N LEU A 17 -13.18 -40.94 -4.50
CA LEU A 17 -12.17 -40.22 -3.70
C LEU A 17 -12.61 -38.80 -3.28
N ASN A 18 -13.87 -38.41 -3.45
CA ASN A 18 -14.32 -37.04 -3.17
C ASN A 18 -14.57 -36.75 -1.68
N LYS A 19 -14.07 -37.59 -0.76
CA LYS A 19 -14.33 -37.48 0.69
C LYS A 19 -13.07 -37.37 1.54
N ILE A 20 -12.00 -36.74 1.01
CA ILE A 20 -10.80 -36.44 1.81
C ILE A 20 -10.43 -34.93 1.75
N ASN A 21 -10.88 -34.19 0.73
CA ASN A 21 -10.47 -32.78 0.56
C ASN A 21 -11.24 -31.75 1.41
N ARG A 22 -12.26 -32.15 2.19
CA ARG A 22 -13.06 -31.19 2.98
C ARG A 22 -12.52 -30.88 4.38
N PHE A 23 -11.43 -31.50 4.82
CA PHE A 23 -10.80 -31.19 6.11
C PHE A 23 -9.55 -30.30 6.01
N SER A 24 -9.03 -30.04 4.80
CA SER A 24 -7.83 -29.20 4.60
C SER A 24 -8.12 -27.68 4.58
N SER A 25 -9.35 -27.30 4.21
CA SER A 25 -9.72 -25.89 4.04
C SER A 25 -9.84 -25.10 5.36
N MET A 26 -10.26 -25.74 6.45
CA MET A 26 -10.44 -25.06 7.75
C MET A 26 -9.12 -24.79 8.50
N ALA A 27 -8.08 -25.59 8.27
CA ALA A 27 -6.78 -25.40 8.92
C ALA A 27 -6.02 -24.19 8.35
N HIS A 28 -6.23 -23.87 7.07
CA HIS A 28 -5.57 -22.74 6.41
C HIS A 28 -6.12 -21.40 6.89
N THR A 29 -7.43 -21.27 7.09
CA THR A 29 -8.03 -20.02 7.59
C THR A 29 -7.63 -19.72 9.03
N ILE A 30 -7.48 -20.74 9.87
CA ILE A 30 -7.00 -20.59 11.26
C ILE A 30 -5.53 -20.16 11.27
N ARG A 31 -4.68 -20.78 10.44
CA ARG A 31 -3.26 -20.41 10.33
C ARG A 31 -3.07 -18.98 9.83
N LEU A 32 -3.88 -18.56 8.85
CA LEU A 32 -3.84 -17.19 8.31
C LEU A 32 -4.26 -16.15 9.36
N GLY A 33 -5.31 -16.44 10.14
CA GLY A 33 -5.74 -15.59 11.25
C GLY A 33 -4.67 -15.41 12.33
N ILE A 34 -3.94 -16.47 12.68
CA ILE A 34 -2.84 -16.41 13.67
C ILE A 34 -1.68 -15.54 13.15
N ILE A 35 -1.30 -15.68 11.88
CA ILE A 35 -0.20 -14.90 11.28
C ILE A 35 -0.55 -13.41 11.26
N VAL A 36 -1.77 -13.06 10.84
CA VAL A 36 -2.24 -11.67 10.83
C VAL A 36 -2.30 -11.10 12.25
N GLY A 37 -2.79 -11.87 13.22
CA GLY A 37 -2.82 -11.45 14.63
C GLY A 37 -1.42 -11.16 15.20
N ILE A 38 -0.44 -12.02 14.91
CA ILE A 38 0.96 -11.83 15.34
C ILE A 38 1.56 -10.57 14.70
N MET A 39 1.33 -10.35 13.40
CA MET A 39 1.84 -9.16 12.70
C MET A 39 1.30 -7.85 13.29
N VAL A 40 -0.01 -7.78 13.54
CA VAL A 40 -0.64 -6.60 14.16
C VAL A 40 -0.08 -6.36 15.57
N THR A 41 0.12 -7.43 16.33
CA THR A 41 0.65 -7.34 17.71
C THR A 41 2.10 -6.83 17.71
N LEU A 42 2.96 -7.33 16.82
CA LEU A 42 4.35 -6.86 16.71
C LEU A 42 4.45 -5.40 16.26
N LEU A 43 3.58 -4.96 15.35
CA LEU A 43 3.50 -3.56 14.93
C LEU A 43 3.14 -2.64 16.10
N LEU A 44 2.14 -3.03 16.90
CA LEU A 44 1.70 -2.28 18.09
C LEU A 44 2.79 -2.21 19.17
N VAL A 45 3.49 -3.33 19.43
CA VAL A 45 4.63 -3.37 20.35
C VAL A 45 5.79 -2.52 19.84
N GLY A 46 6.08 -2.55 18.54
CA GLY A 46 7.11 -1.73 17.90
C GLY A 46 6.87 -0.24 18.09
N ILE A 47 5.62 0.21 17.92
CA ILE A 47 5.21 1.59 18.18
C ILE A 47 5.47 1.94 19.65
N VAL A 48 5.01 1.12 20.61
CA VAL A 48 5.24 1.37 22.05
C VAL A 48 6.74 1.45 22.37
N TYR A 49 7.57 0.63 21.74
CA TYR A 49 9.02 0.66 21.93
C TYR A 49 9.68 1.89 21.31
N PHE A 50 9.21 2.31 20.13
CA PHE A 50 9.70 3.51 19.45
C PHE A 50 9.35 4.79 20.22
N PHE A 51 8.22 4.80 20.91
CA PHE A 51 7.79 5.89 21.79
C PHE A 51 8.31 5.76 23.23
N ARG A 52 9.19 4.80 23.56
CA ARG A 52 9.90 4.82 24.84
C ARG A 52 11.02 5.86 24.78
N PRO A 53 10.94 6.99 25.51
CA PRO A 53 12.05 7.91 25.62
C PRO A 53 13.22 7.19 26.30
N ALA A 54 14.43 7.37 25.76
CA ALA A 54 15.64 6.84 26.34
C ALA A 54 15.73 7.26 27.82
N THR A 55 15.62 6.30 28.73
CA THR A 55 16.03 6.46 30.12
C THR A 55 17.52 6.79 30.13
N PRO A 56 17.93 7.96 30.66
CA PRO A 56 19.34 8.31 30.72
C PRO A 56 20.05 7.46 31.78
N VAL A 57 21.05 6.69 31.34
CA VAL A 57 22.01 5.97 32.19
C VAL A 57 23.09 6.96 32.65
N PRO A 58 23.55 6.91 33.91
CA PRO A 58 24.26 7.98 34.58
C PRO A 58 25.74 8.01 34.21
N LEU A 59 26.34 9.21 34.14
CA LEU A 59 27.78 9.37 34.08
C LEU A 59 28.27 10.34 35.16
N GLU A 60 29.01 9.74 36.09
CA GLU A 60 29.79 10.29 37.18
C GLU A 60 30.79 11.36 36.68
N THR A 61 30.85 12.53 37.33
CA THR A 61 31.95 13.49 37.17
C THR A 61 32.66 13.65 38.51
N ALA A 62 33.93 13.25 38.48
CA ALA A 62 35.10 13.75 39.18
C ALA A 62 34.91 14.56 40.49
N GLN A 63 35.55 14.00 41.50
CA GLN A 63 35.94 14.53 42.80
C GLN A 63 36.54 15.96 42.75
N SER A 64 36.13 16.84 43.66
CA SER A 64 37.06 17.49 44.60
C SER A 64 36.29 18.15 45.75
N ILE A 65 36.83 17.96 46.95
CA ILE A 65 36.23 18.16 48.26
C ILE A 65 36.54 19.57 48.77
N VAL A 66 35.67 20.06 49.67
CA VAL A 66 35.88 21.09 50.72
C VAL A 66 35.25 22.46 50.41
N ASN A 67 33.95 22.58 50.74
CA ASN A 67 33.50 23.43 51.85
C ASN A 67 32.06 23.06 52.25
N LYS A 68 31.93 22.41 53.43
CA LYS A 68 30.72 22.20 54.25
C LYS A 68 30.05 23.55 54.57
N THR A 69 28.73 23.80 54.68
CA THR A 69 27.42 23.10 54.61
C THR A 69 26.37 24.21 54.92
N PRO A 70 25.04 24.00 54.86
CA PRO A 70 24.19 23.39 53.85
C PRO A 70 23.06 24.37 53.42
N VAL A 71 22.12 23.86 52.61
CA VAL A 71 20.71 24.30 52.51
C VAL A 71 20.34 25.17 51.29
N ASN A 72 20.01 24.45 50.21
CA ASN A 72 18.84 24.63 49.32
C ASN A 72 18.93 25.55 48.10
N SER A 73 18.93 24.89 46.94
CA SER A 73 18.08 25.22 45.78
C SER A 73 18.54 26.30 44.79
N SER A 74 19.49 25.89 43.95
CA SER A 74 19.59 26.06 42.48
C SER A 74 19.25 27.41 41.81
N LEU A 75 20.33 28.13 41.48
CA LEU A 75 20.67 28.88 40.24
C LEU A 75 19.66 28.73 39.06
N LYS A 76 19.08 29.78 38.44
CA LYS A 76 19.66 30.85 37.56
C LYS A 76 20.42 30.19 36.38
N ASN A 77 20.08 30.36 35.10
CA ASN A 77 20.14 31.57 34.27
C ASN A 77 19.73 31.30 32.80
N ASN A 78 19.31 32.38 32.12
CA ASN A 78 19.11 32.55 30.69
C ASN A 78 20.36 32.24 29.83
N ALA A 79 20.17 31.77 28.60
CA ALA A 79 20.84 32.32 27.40
C ALA A 79 20.20 31.78 26.11
N GLU A 80 19.89 32.70 25.20
CA GLU A 80 19.50 32.49 23.80
C GLU A 80 20.52 31.65 23.01
N HIS A 81 20.07 30.81 22.07
CA HIS A 81 20.55 30.80 20.67
C HIS A 81 19.78 29.75 19.81
N LEU A 82 19.55 30.09 18.53
CA LEU A 82 19.25 29.21 17.37
C LEU A 82 17.78 28.86 17.04
N LYS A 83 17.13 29.85 16.41
CA LYS A 83 16.38 29.76 15.14
C LYS A 83 16.23 28.34 14.57
N PRO A 84 15.01 27.76 14.47
CA PRO A 84 14.78 26.59 13.64
C PRO A 84 14.96 27.01 12.19
N LYS A 85 16.10 26.66 11.59
CA LYS A 85 16.25 26.61 10.13
C LYS A 85 15.34 25.48 9.66
N GLN A 86 14.06 25.80 9.45
CA GLN A 86 13.20 25.00 8.60
C GLN A 86 13.88 24.98 7.23
N ALA A 87 14.61 23.90 6.97
CA ALA A 87 14.96 23.52 5.63
C ALA A 87 13.64 23.16 4.95
N ILE A 88 12.98 24.17 4.39
CA ILE A 88 12.01 23.94 3.32
C ILE A 88 12.83 23.20 2.26
N PRO A 89 12.56 21.92 1.97
CA PRO A 89 13.24 21.26 0.88
C PRO A 89 12.88 22.09 -0.35
N ILE A 90 13.88 22.68 -0.99
CA ILE A 90 13.70 23.36 -2.26
C ILE A 90 13.33 22.25 -3.23
N GLN A 91 12.03 21.96 -3.32
CA GLN A 91 11.49 21.08 -4.34
C GLN A 91 11.90 21.72 -5.66
N SER A 92 12.68 20.99 -6.45
CA SER A 92 13.07 21.46 -7.78
C SER A 92 11.79 21.78 -8.55
N SER A 93 11.80 22.81 -9.41
CA SER A 93 10.62 23.21 -10.18
C SER A 93 9.98 22.04 -10.94
N ASN A 94 10.80 21.05 -11.31
CA ASN A 94 10.37 19.81 -11.95
C ASN A 94 9.51 18.93 -11.02
N GLN A 95 9.87 18.78 -9.74
CA GLN A 95 9.04 18.04 -8.79
C GLN A 95 7.73 18.77 -8.48
N LEU A 96 7.76 20.10 -8.37
CA LEU A 96 6.54 20.90 -8.20
C LEU A 96 5.58 20.72 -9.39
N GLY A 97 6.11 20.68 -10.61
CA GLY A 97 5.35 20.42 -11.82
C GLY A 97 4.69 19.03 -11.83
N LEU A 98 5.41 17.99 -11.40
CA LEU A 98 4.86 16.62 -11.30
C LEU A 98 3.75 16.51 -10.26
N ILE A 99 3.90 17.17 -9.11
CA ILE A 99 2.85 17.23 -8.08
C ILE A 99 1.59 17.88 -8.65
N GLN A 100 1.71 19.02 -9.35
CA GLN A 100 0.58 19.70 -9.94
C GLN A 100 -0.12 18.85 -11.02
N GLN A 101 0.64 18.11 -11.83
CA GLN A 101 0.07 17.19 -12.82
C GLN A 101 -0.67 16.03 -12.17
N ARG A 102 -0.15 15.48 -11.07
CA ARG A 102 -0.83 14.46 -10.27
C ARG A 102 -2.12 14.99 -9.65
N ASP A 103 -2.11 16.21 -9.13
CA ASP A 103 -3.31 16.80 -8.51
C ASP A 103 -4.42 17.02 -9.55
N ARG A 104 -4.06 17.48 -10.77
CA ARG A 104 -5.00 17.56 -11.90
C ARG A 104 -5.54 16.20 -12.30
N LEU A 105 -4.68 15.18 -12.33
CA LEU A 105 -5.09 13.82 -12.62
C LEU A 105 -6.17 13.37 -11.64
N TYR A 106 -6.02 13.60 -10.33
CA TYR A 106 -7.05 13.26 -9.35
C TYR A 106 -8.36 14.03 -9.53
N GLN A 107 -8.28 15.29 -9.94
CA GLN A 107 -9.47 16.09 -10.24
C GLN A 107 -10.23 15.54 -11.45
N ASP A 108 -9.52 15.18 -12.54
CA ASP A 108 -10.10 14.54 -13.73
C ASP A 108 -10.78 13.20 -13.35
N PHE A 109 -10.17 12.42 -12.43
CA PHE A 109 -10.76 11.18 -11.90
C PHE A 109 -12.04 11.44 -11.10
N GLU A 110 -12.05 12.47 -10.26
CA GLU A 110 -13.22 12.83 -9.47
C GLU A 110 -14.40 13.18 -10.37
N GLU A 111 -14.18 13.95 -11.43
CA GLU A 111 -15.22 14.31 -12.41
C GLU A 111 -15.83 13.07 -13.08
N ILE A 112 -14.99 12.12 -13.53
CA ILE A 112 -15.46 10.85 -14.13
C ILE A 112 -16.23 10.01 -13.11
N SER A 113 -15.71 9.92 -11.88
CA SER A 113 -16.37 9.15 -10.83
C SER A 113 -17.72 9.75 -10.44
N HIS A 114 -17.80 11.08 -10.43
CA HIS A 114 -19.03 11.82 -10.16
C HIS A 114 -20.04 11.64 -11.29
N SER A 115 -19.63 11.74 -12.56
CA SER A 115 -20.51 11.51 -13.70
C SER A 115 -21.12 10.11 -13.62
N LEU A 116 -20.31 9.10 -13.31
CA LEU A 116 -20.76 7.73 -13.12
C LEU A 116 -21.72 7.58 -11.93
N SER A 117 -21.44 8.27 -10.82
CA SER A 117 -22.31 8.24 -9.64
C SER A 117 -23.69 8.83 -9.89
N VAL A 118 -23.83 9.78 -10.82
CA VAL A 118 -25.13 10.34 -11.24
C VAL A 118 -25.76 9.58 -12.41
N GLY A 119 -25.18 8.45 -12.80
CA GLY A 119 -25.66 7.60 -13.90
C GLY A 119 -25.32 8.11 -15.30
N GLN A 120 -24.44 9.11 -15.41
CA GLN A 120 -23.93 9.61 -16.69
C GLN A 120 -22.67 8.85 -17.11
N GLN A 121 -22.68 8.41 -18.36
CA GLN A 121 -21.53 7.73 -18.94
C GLN A 121 -20.44 8.75 -19.29
N PRO A 122 -19.21 8.58 -18.79
CA PRO A 122 -18.09 9.47 -19.10
C PRO A 122 -17.68 9.29 -20.55
N ASP A 123 -17.09 10.34 -21.13
CA ASP A 123 -16.51 10.27 -22.46
C ASP A 123 -15.29 9.33 -22.43
N PHE A 124 -15.38 8.22 -23.15
CA PHE A 124 -14.32 7.22 -23.21
C PHE A 124 -12.99 7.78 -23.72
N ARG A 125 -13.00 8.81 -24.57
CA ARG A 125 -11.77 9.46 -25.03
C ARG A 125 -11.06 10.15 -23.87
N GLN A 126 -11.82 10.83 -23.02
CA GLN A 126 -11.28 11.51 -21.85
C GLN A 126 -10.72 10.52 -20.83
N VAL A 127 -11.39 9.38 -20.65
CA VAL A 127 -10.89 8.30 -19.78
C VAL A 127 -9.58 7.72 -20.36
N SER A 128 -9.50 7.45 -21.66
CA SER A 128 -8.27 6.96 -22.30
C SER A 128 -7.11 7.95 -22.18
N ASP A 129 -7.37 9.24 -22.40
CA ASP A 129 -6.36 10.30 -22.24
C ASP A 129 -5.90 10.41 -20.78
N LEU A 130 -6.83 10.26 -19.83
CA LEU A 130 -6.51 10.26 -18.40
C LEU A 130 -5.60 9.10 -18.00
N LEU A 131 -5.89 7.90 -18.51
CA LEU A 131 -5.04 6.72 -18.32
C LEU A 131 -3.63 6.99 -18.88
N GLU A 132 -3.52 7.53 -20.09
CA GLU A 132 -2.20 7.83 -20.67
C GLU A 132 -1.41 8.86 -19.84
N LYS A 133 -2.06 9.93 -19.35
CA LYS A 133 -1.46 10.89 -18.41
C LYS A 133 -0.96 10.20 -17.14
N GLN A 134 -1.75 9.27 -16.59
CA GLN A 134 -1.39 8.50 -15.40
C GLN A 134 -0.10 7.71 -15.63
N LYS A 135 -0.01 6.96 -16.74
CA LYS A 135 1.19 6.21 -17.10
C LYS A 135 2.42 7.10 -17.27
N GLN A 136 2.26 8.27 -17.88
CA GLN A 136 3.37 9.23 -18.01
C GLN A 136 3.86 9.72 -16.64
N LEU A 137 2.93 10.02 -15.71
CA LEU A 137 3.30 10.39 -14.34
C LEU A 137 4.03 9.28 -13.60
N VAL A 138 3.65 8.02 -13.82
CA VAL A 138 4.39 6.88 -13.26
C VAL A 138 5.81 6.80 -13.83
N LYS A 139 5.97 6.94 -15.14
CA LYS A 139 7.30 6.96 -15.79
C LYS A 139 8.21 8.07 -15.25
N LEU A 140 7.63 9.22 -14.91
CA LEU A 140 8.35 10.38 -14.40
C LEU A 140 8.53 10.36 -12.87
N GLY A 141 8.03 9.33 -12.17
CA GLY A 141 8.07 9.23 -10.71
C GLY A 141 7.15 10.22 -9.98
N GLY A 142 6.19 10.83 -10.69
CA GLY A 142 5.16 11.70 -10.12
C GLY A 142 3.98 10.93 -9.50
N LEU A 143 3.86 9.64 -9.79
CA LEU A 143 2.86 8.72 -9.23
C LEU A 143 3.45 7.32 -9.07
N SER A 144 3.09 6.59 -8.02
CA SER A 144 3.47 5.18 -7.87
C SER A 144 2.72 4.30 -8.87
N ALA A 145 3.40 3.31 -9.45
CA ALA A 145 2.74 2.33 -10.33
C ALA A 145 1.62 1.58 -9.60
N ASN A 146 1.79 1.25 -8.32
CA ASN A 146 0.79 0.55 -7.53
C ASN A 146 -0.47 1.41 -7.28
N ASP A 147 -0.28 2.72 -7.08
CA ASP A 147 -1.40 3.66 -6.95
C ASP A 147 -2.16 3.73 -8.28
N ALA A 148 -1.44 3.88 -9.40
CA ALA A 148 -2.03 3.90 -10.74
C ALA A 148 -2.84 2.63 -11.06
N ILE A 149 -2.29 1.45 -10.74
CA ILE A 149 -2.98 0.16 -10.90
C ILE A 149 -4.25 0.11 -10.04
N SER A 150 -4.19 0.58 -8.79
CA SER A 150 -5.36 0.62 -7.90
C SER A 150 -6.49 1.48 -8.48
N TYR A 151 -6.17 2.63 -9.07
CA TYR A 151 -7.15 3.47 -9.77
C TYR A 151 -7.73 2.79 -11.01
N CYS A 152 -6.91 2.11 -11.80
CA CYS A 152 -7.39 1.34 -12.94
C CYS A 152 -8.35 0.22 -12.49
N GLN A 153 -8.05 -0.47 -11.39
CA GLN A 153 -8.95 -1.49 -10.83
C GLN A 153 -10.29 -0.90 -10.39
N PHE A 154 -10.28 0.28 -9.78
CA PHE A 154 -11.52 1.00 -9.44
C PHE A 154 -12.32 1.38 -10.69
N LEU A 155 -11.68 2.01 -11.69
CA LEU A 155 -12.34 2.35 -12.95
C LEU A 155 -12.96 1.14 -13.63
N ARG A 156 -12.30 -0.02 -13.60
CA ARG A 156 -12.84 -1.25 -14.17
C ARG A 156 -14.14 -1.70 -13.51
N GLN A 157 -14.29 -1.47 -12.21
CA GLN A 157 -15.50 -1.80 -11.45
C GLN A 157 -16.66 -0.86 -11.79
N ILE A 158 -16.38 0.43 -11.95
CA ILE A 158 -17.41 1.45 -12.17
C ILE A 158 -17.68 1.74 -13.65
N LEU A 159 -16.78 1.34 -14.54
CA LEU A 159 -16.84 1.56 -15.99
C LEU A 159 -16.51 0.26 -16.77
N PRO A 160 -17.37 -0.77 -16.69
CA PRO A 160 -17.11 -2.07 -17.33
C PRO A 160 -17.04 -1.98 -18.85
N ALA A 161 -17.62 -0.95 -19.47
CA ALA A 161 -17.57 -0.73 -20.92
C ALA A 161 -16.14 -0.54 -21.47
N MET A 162 -15.19 -0.11 -20.62
CA MET A 162 -13.78 0.06 -20.99
C MET A 162 -12.85 -1.02 -20.40
N ASP A 163 -13.40 -2.11 -19.86
CA ASP A 163 -12.67 -3.16 -19.15
C ASP A 163 -11.39 -3.62 -19.88
N GLN A 164 -11.51 -3.95 -21.17
CA GLN A 164 -10.38 -4.40 -21.99
C GLN A 164 -9.26 -3.37 -22.09
N GLN A 165 -9.59 -2.09 -22.32
CA GLN A 165 -8.61 -1.02 -22.43
C GLN A 165 -7.92 -0.74 -21.09
N ILE A 166 -8.70 -0.71 -20.02
CA ILE A 166 -8.20 -0.52 -18.66
C ILE A 166 -7.27 -1.68 -18.28
N ASN A 167 -7.65 -2.92 -18.62
CA ASN A 167 -6.84 -4.11 -18.33
C ASN A 167 -5.51 -4.10 -19.11
N GLN A 168 -5.52 -3.69 -20.38
CA GLN A 168 -4.28 -3.48 -21.13
C GLN A 168 -3.39 -2.43 -20.47
N HIS A 169 -3.99 -1.38 -19.93
CA HIS A 169 -3.23 -0.33 -19.25
C HIS A 169 -2.60 -0.80 -17.93
N ILE A 170 -3.32 -1.60 -17.15
CA ILE A 170 -2.78 -2.25 -15.93
C ILE A 170 -1.53 -3.07 -16.27
N LEU A 171 -1.59 -3.91 -17.31
CA LEU A 171 -0.44 -4.71 -17.73
C LEU A 171 0.77 -3.85 -18.12
N GLN A 172 0.55 -2.70 -18.76
CA GLN A 172 1.63 -1.76 -19.09
C GLN A 172 2.25 -1.13 -17.84
N LEU A 173 1.44 -0.84 -16.82
CA LEU A 173 1.90 -0.28 -15.54
C LEU A 173 2.69 -1.31 -14.72
N GLU A 174 2.25 -2.57 -14.70
CA GLU A 174 2.97 -3.68 -14.05
C GLU A 174 4.34 -3.92 -14.70
N GLN A 175 4.40 -3.92 -16.03
CA GLN A 175 5.67 -4.01 -16.75
C GLN A 175 6.62 -2.85 -16.44
N LEU A 176 6.07 -1.64 -16.28
CA LEU A 176 6.86 -0.46 -15.94
C LEU A 176 7.40 -0.53 -14.51
N GLU A 177 6.59 -0.99 -13.55
CA GLU A 177 7.02 -1.21 -12.16
C GLU A 177 8.21 -2.19 -12.11
N HIS A 178 8.07 -3.35 -12.75
CA HIS A 178 9.14 -4.35 -12.82
C HIS A 178 10.40 -3.89 -13.56
N ALA A 179 10.30 -2.93 -14.48
CA ALA A 179 11.45 -2.37 -15.19
C ALA A 179 12.20 -1.29 -14.39
N THR A 180 11.60 -0.79 -13.31
CA THR A 180 12.14 0.33 -12.51
C THR A 180 12.47 -0.04 -11.06
N SER A 181 12.07 -1.22 -10.59
CA SER A 181 12.52 -1.88 -9.34
C SER A 181 13.92 -2.51 -9.50
#